data_AF-A0A930SP10-F1
#
_entry.id   AF-A0A930SP10-F1
#
_cell.length_a   1.000
_cell.length_b   1.000
_cell.length_c   1.000
_cell.angle_alpha   90.00
_cell.angle_beta   90.00
_cell.angle_gamma   90.00
#
_symmetry.space_group_name_H-M   'P 1'
#
loop_
_entity.id
_entity.type
_entity.pdbx_description
1 polymer ?
#
loop_
_entity_poly.entity_id
_entity_poly.type
_entity_poly.pdbx_seq_one_letter_code
_entity_poly.pdbx_strand_id
1 'polypeptide(L)' 'MSQKEPFEDWGFTSSAESLNGRLAMIAFVTAILVEMLTGKGFLNFLRLI' A
#
# COMPACT_ATOMS: atom_id res chain seq x y z
N MET A 1 15.59 -29.35 -4.06
CA MET A 1 14.18 -29.02 -4.36
C MET A 1 13.44 -29.01 -3.04
N SER A 2 13.19 -27.83 -2.47
CA SER A 2 12.42 -27.70 -1.22
C SER A 2 10.99 -27.35 -1.60
N GLN A 3 10.14 -28.36 -1.67
CA GLN A 3 8.69 -28.20 -1.79
C GLN A 3 8.21 -27.56 -0.48
N LYS A 4 7.89 -26.26 -0.52
CA LYS A 4 7.11 -25.64 0.55
C LYS A 4 5.66 -26.06 0.33
N GLU A 5 5.12 -26.76 1.33
CA GLU A 5 3.73 -27.19 1.43
C GLU A 5 2.77 -26.11 0.90
N PRO A 6 1.84 -26.45 -0.01
CA PRO A 6 0.74 -25.55 -0.34
C PRO A 6 -0.19 -25.50 0.88
N PHE A 7 -0.83 -24.35 1.13
CA PHE A 7 -1.85 -24.14 2.18
C PHE A 7 -1.33 -23.82 3.59
N GLU A 8 -0.74 -22.63 3.82
CA GLU A 8 -1.01 -21.73 4.97
C GLU A 8 0.07 -20.64 5.14
N ASP A 9 0.10 -19.63 4.27
CA ASP A 9 0.81 -18.37 4.56
C ASP A 9 -0.18 -17.18 4.52
N TRP A 10 -1.45 -17.44 4.87
CA TRP A 10 -2.47 -16.40 5.02
C TRP A 10 -2.43 -15.87 6.46
N GLY A 11 -1.65 -14.80 6.68
CA GLY A 11 -1.48 -14.17 7.99
C GLY A 11 -0.45 -13.04 7.98
N PHE A 12 -0.17 -12.46 9.15
CA PHE A 12 0.93 -11.50 9.35
C PHE A 12 2.29 -12.22 9.32
N THR A 13 2.68 -12.71 8.15
CA THR A 13 4.02 -13.26 7.90
C THR A 13 5.00 -12.12 7.60
N SER A 14 6.26 -12.21 8.04
CA SER A 14 7.24 -11.12 7.84
C SER A 14 7.42 -10.73 6.37
N SER A 15 7.19 -11.66 5.46
CA SER A 15 7.19 -11.36 4.02
C SER A 15 6.04 -10.42 3.64
N ALA A 16 4.82 -10.70 4.12
CA ALA A 16 3.63 -9.89 3.88
C ALA A 16 3.72 -8.51 4.56
N GLU A 17 4.27 -8.43 5.78
CA GLU A 17 4.51 -7.14 6.46
C GLU A 17 5.48 -6.25 5.66
N SER A 18 6.56 -6.83 5.14
CA SER A 18 7.54 -6.09 4.34
C SER A 18 6.97 -5.64 2.98
N LEU A 19 6.06 -6.43 2.39
CA LEU A 19 5.36 -6.09 1.16
C LEU A 19 4.33 -4.98 1.41
N ASN A 20 3.50 -5.12 2.44
CA ASN A 20 2.51 -4.12 2.84
C ASN A 20 3.17 -2.78 3.20
N GLY A 21 4.30 -2.81 3.91
CA GLY A 21 5.06 -1.60 4.24
C GLY A 21 5.56 -0.84 3.02
N ARG A 22 6.08 -1.54 2.00
CA ARG A 22 6.52 -0.90 0.74
C ARG A 22 5.34 -0.33 -0.05
N LEU A 23 4.25 -1.08 -0.13
CA LEU A 23 3.03 -0.62 -0.79
C LEU A 23 2.48 0.64 -0.12
N ALA A 24 2.51 0.71 1.21
CA ALA A 24 2.11 1.89 1.96
C ALA A 24 2.99 3.12 1.68
N MET A 25 4.32 2.94 1.61
CA MET A 25 5.23 4.04 1.25
C MET A 25 4.97 4.56 -0.17
N ILE A 26 4.75 3.66 -1.14
CA ILE A 26 4.40 4.03 -2.51
C ILE A 26 3.07 4.78 -2.54
N ALA A 27 2.04 4.24 -1.88
CA ALA A 27 0.72 4.86 -1.83
C ALA A 27 0.77 6.28 -1.23
N PHE A 28 1.58 6.48 -0.18
CA PHE A 28 1.77 7.80 0.44
C PHE A 28 2.44 8.80 -0.51
N VAL A 29 3.53 8.41 -1.18
CA VAL A 29 4.21 9.29 -2.14
C VAL A 29 3.31 9.58 -3.35
N THR A 30 2.60 8.57 -3.86
CA THR A 30 1.65 8.75 -4.96
C THR A 30 0.50 9.66 -4.56
N ALA A 31 -0.02 9.57 -3.33
CA ALA A 31 -1.05 10.47 -2.83
C ALA A 31 -0.56 11.93 -2.86
N ILE A 32 0.62 12.21 -2.30
CA ILE A 32 1.22 13.55 -2.33
C ILE A 32 1.41 14.05 -3.76
N LEU A 33 1.92 13.21 -4.67
CA LEU A 33 2.10 13.59 -6.08
C LEU A 33 0.77 13.92 -6.76
N VAL A 34 -0.27 13.12 -6.51
CA VAL A 34 -1.62 13.37 -7.05
C VAL A 34 -2.18 14.68 -6.51
N GLU A 35 -1.94 15.01 -5.24
CA GLU A 35 -2.33 16.29 -4.65
C GLU A 35 -1.64 17.47 -5.33
N MET A 36 -0.33 17.35 -5.56
CA MET A 36 0.45 18.40 -6.24
C MET A 36 0.01 18.60 -7.69
N LEU A 37 -0.28 17.52 -8.42
CA LEU A 37 -0.72 17.59 -9.83
C LEU A 37 -2.14 18.11 -9.97
N THR A 38 -3.03 17.76 -9.05
CA THR A 38 -4.46 18.13 -9.13
C THR A 38 -4.75 19.50 -8.52
N GLY A 39 -3.86 20.00 -7.64
CA GLY A 39 -4.04 21.28 -6.92
C GLY A 39 -5.24 21.30 -5.97
N LYS A 40 -5.88 20.15 -5.79
CA LYS A 40 -6.99 19.89 -4.87
C LYS A 40 -6.52 18.74 -3.99
N GLY A 41 -6.43 18.98 -2.68
CA GLY A 41 -5.94 17.95 -1.74
C GLY A 41 -6.70 16.64 -1.89
N PHE A 42 -6.07 15.52 -1.58
CA PHE A 42 -6.61 14.17 -1.74
C PHE A 42 -7.90 14.00 -0.94
N LEU A 43 -8.01 14.74 0.17
CA LEU A 43 -9.21 14.88 1.00
C LEU A 43 -10.41 15.52 0.26
N ASN A 44 -10.15 16.39 -0.72
CA ASN A 44 -11.16 17.00 -1.58
C ASN A 44 -11.68 15.98 -2.62
N PHE A 45 -10.83 15.09 -3.13
CA PHE A 45 -11.27 13.93 -3.93
C PHE A 45 -12.15 12.97 -3.12
N LEU A 46 -11.81 12.75 -1.84
CA LEU A 46 -12.62 11.95 -0.91
C LEU A 46 -13.89 12.68 -0.41
N ARG A 47 -14.18 13.89 -0.89
CA ARG A 47 -15.34 14.73 -0.51
C ARG A 47 -15.53 14.85 1.02
N LEU A 48 -14.43 14.90 1.76
CA LEU A 48 -14.45 15.06 3.22
C LEU A 48 -14.49 16.52 3.67
N ILE A 49 -14.29 17.47 2.74
CA ILE A 49 -14.47 18.92 2.93
C ILE A 49 -14.90 19.57 1.60
#